data_AF-A0A431UUC6-F1
#
_entry.id   AF-A0A431UUC6-F1
#
_cell.length_a   1.000
_cell.length_b   1.000
_cell.length_c   1.000
_cell.angle_alpha   90.00
_cell.angle_beta   90.00
_cell.angle_gamma   90.00
#
_symmetry.space_group_name_H-M   'P 1'
#
loop_
_entity.id
_entity.type
_entity.pdbx_description
1 polymer ?
#
loop_
_entity_poly.entity_id
_entity_poly.type
_entity_poly.pdbx_seq_one_letter_code
_entity_poly.pdbx_strand_id
1 'polypeptide(L)'
;MNYQVLLYYHYTTIENPEAFAEEHLQACKDLNLKGRVLVAAEGINGTVSGTVQDTNAYMDMMRNNPLFEGIVFKIDEAEGHAFKKMKCRLRPELVNLSLEDDVNPKEITGRYLSPAEFMEEMQREDTVVLDVRNTYEYDVGHFRGAIRPEVETFRDTPAWVRANRELFEGKRVLTYCTGGIRCEKFSGWLKREGIGEDVGQLHGGIVTYGKDPVAKGQLWDGQMYVFDERITVPINQVEHVVVGKDHYDGTPCERYIKCANPECNKHILASEENEAKHLGGCSLECAKHPRNRYIAKHNLSEEYVIEVMEQLEVRFGTSV
;
A
#
# COMPACT_ATOMS: atom_id res chain seq x y z
N MET A 1 -2.34 -23.43 -2.21
CA MET A 1 -1.54 -23.22 -3.44
C MET A 1 -0.06 -23.56 -3.19
N ASN A 2 0.79 -23.72 -4.21
CA ASN A 2 2.23 -24.06 -4.03
C ASN A 2 3.15 -22.83 -3.89
N TYR A 3 2.63 -21.62 -4.10
CA TYR A 3 3.35 -20.36 -3.93
C TYR A 3 2.76 -19.55 -2.78
N GLN A 4 3.61 -18.70 -2.21
CA GLN A 4 3.23 -17.80 -1.12
C GLN A 4 3.88 -16.43 -1.32
N VAL A 5 3.26 -15.40 -0.76
CA VAL A 5 3.85 -14.07 -0.59
C VAL A 5 4.11 -13.84 0.89
N LEU A 6 5.35 -13.49 1.21
CA LEU A 6 5.78 -13.07 2.55
C LEU A 6 5.85 -11.54 2.58
N LEU A 7 5.15 -10.93 3.54
CA LEU A 7 5.27 -9.52 3.89
C LEU A 7 5.85 -9.41 5.31
N TYR A 8 6.91 -8.63 5.47
CA TYR A 8 7.61 -8.48 6.75
C TYR A 8 8.36 -7.16 6.83
N TYR A 9 8.62 -6.73 8.06
CA TYR A 9 9.61 -5.70 8.36
C TYR A 9 10.21 -6.00 9.73
N HIS A 10 11.38 -5.45 10.01
CA HIS A 10 12.01 -5.55 11.30
C HIS A 10 12.94 -4.36 11.51
N TYR A 11 12.72 -3.61 12.59
CA TYR A 11 13.58 -2.50 12.99
C TYR A 11 14.73 -3.01 13.86
N THR A 12 15.95 -2.92 13.33
CA THR A 12 17.18 -3.38 13.97
C THR A 12 18.35 -2.58 13.42
N THR A 13 19.43 -2.46 14.18
CA THR A 13 20.62 -1.73 13.71
C THR A 13 21.42 -2.62 12.78
N ILE A 14 21.50 -2.25 11.51
CA ILE A 14 22.35 -2.89 10.51
C ILE A 14 23.57 -2.00 10.27
N GLU A 15 24.74 -2.42 10.76
CA GLU A 15 25.96 -1.60 10.73
C GLU A 15 26.47 -1.29 9.32
N ASN A 16 26.44 -2.27 8.42
CA ASN A 16 26.81 -2.09 7.01
C ASN A 16 25.62 -2.46 6.10
N PRO A 17 24.64 -1.54 5.94
CA PRO A 17 23.43 -1.83 5.20
C PRO A 17 23.67 -1.98 3.69
N GLU A 18 24.76 -1.44 3.15
CA GLU A 18 25.16 -1.63 1.75
C GLU A 18 25.58 -3.08 1.50
N ALA A 19 26.57 -3.59 2.24
CA ALA A 19 27.02 -4.97 2.12
C ALA A 19 25.88 -5.95 2.43
N PHE A 20 25.10 -5.69 3.49
CA PHE A 20 23.95 -6.51 3.84
C PHE A 20 22.94 -6.58 2.68
N ALA A 21 22.64 -5.45 2.01
CA ALA A 21 21.69 -5.44 0.90
C ALA A 21 22.15 -6.31 -0.30
N GLU A 22 23.46 -6.32 -0.58
CA GLU A 22 24.05 -7.13 -1.64
C GLU A 22 24.02 -8.63 -1.31
N GLU A 23 24.47 -9.00 -0.11
CA GLU A 23 24.44 -10.39 0.37
C GLU A 23 23.00 -10.92 0.43
N HIS A 24 22.08 -10.12 0.96
CA HIS A 24 20.67 -10.48 1.06
C HIS A 24 20.00 -10.63 -0.30
N LEU A 25 20.38 -9.80 -1.29
CA LEU A 25 19.93 -9.98 -2.67
C LEU A 25 20.36 -11.32 -3.24
N GLN A 26 21.61 -11.72 -3.00
CA GLN A 26 22.14 -12.98 -3.49
C GLN A 26 21.43 -14.16 -2.82
N ALA A 27 21.28 -14.14 -1.49
CA ALA A 27 20.54 -15.16 -0.76
C ALA A 27 19.09 -15.32 -1.26
N CYS A 28 18.38 -14.23 -1.51
CA CYS A 28 17.04 -14.30 -2.10
C CYS A 28 17.03 -14.93 -3.50
N LYS A 29 18.03 -14.67 -4.34
CA LYS A 29 18.14 -15.28 -5.67
C LYS A 29 18.45 -16.77 -5.61
N ASP A 30 19.32 -17.17 -4.70
CA ASP A 30 19.70 -18.58 -4.51
C ASP A 30 18.52 -19.42 -4.02
N LEU A 31 17.60 -18.79 -3.28
CA LEU A 31 16.30 -19.35 -2.88
C LEU A 31 15.18 -19.14 -3.92
N ASN A 32 15.51 -18.77 -5.16
CA ASN A 32 14.53 -18.56 -6.24
C ASN A 32 13.42 -17.54 -5.93
N LEU A 33 13.63 -16.62 -4.99
CA LEU A 33 12.63 -15.63 -4.60
C LEU A 33 12.53 -14.48 -5.61
N LYS A 34 11.33 -13.92 -5.74
CA LYS A 34 11.08 -12.66 -6.44
C LYS A 34 10.32 -11.71 -5.54
N GLY A 35 10.71 -10.44 -5.52
CA GLY A 35 10.21 -9.52 -4.52
C GLY A 35 10.88 -8.17 -4.54
N ARG A 36 10.53 -7.37 -3.55
CA ARG A 36 11.18 -6.11 -3.22
C ARG A 36 11.56 -6.13 -1.75
N VAL A 37 12.85 -5.91 -1.48
CA VAL A 37 13.40 -5.72 -0.15
C VAL A 37 14.08 -4.36 -0.11
N LEU A 38 13.80 -3.61 0.95
CA LEU A 38 14.48 -2.38 1.32
C LEU A 38 15.32 -2.68 2.55
N VAL A 39 16.56 -2.22 2.52
CA VAL A 39 17.50 -2.30 3.64
C VAL A 39 17.90 -0.87 3.97
N ALA A 40 17.94 -0.55 5.24
CA ALA A 40 18.45 0.72 5.76
C ALA A 40 19.26 0.43 7.04
N ALA A 41 20.00 1.41 7.54
CA ALA A 41 20.70 1.27 8.82
C ALA A 41 19.74 0.93 9.98
N GLU A 42 18.47 1.32 9.85
CA GLU A 42 17.39 1.06 10.82
C GLU A 42 16.68 -0.30 10.63
N GLY A 43 17.05 -1.11 9.64
CA GLY A 43 16.57 -2.49 9.52
C GLY A 43 16.21 -2.95 8.12
N ILE A 44 15.16 -3.75 8.02
CA ILE A 44 14.69 -4.38 6.76
C ILE A 44 13.17 -4.28 6.58
N ASN A 45 12.72 -4.09 5.35
CA ASN A 45 11.31 -4.14 4.94
C ASN A 45 11.19 -4.90 3.63
N GLY A 46 10.37 -5.93 3.58
CA GLY A 46 10.33 -6.81 2.41
C GLY A 46 8.96 -7.36 2.08
N THR A 47 8.77 -7.56 0.78
CA THR A 47 7.70 -8.39 0.23
C THR A 47 8.31 -9.31 -0.82
N VAL A 48 8.29 -10.61 -0.57
CA VAL A 48 8.88 -11.62 -1.47
C VAL A 48 7.87 -12.73 -1.75
N SER A 49 8.02 -13.37 -2.89
CA SER A 49 7.20 -14.49 -3.33
C SER A 49 8.08 -15.63 -3.80
N GLY A 50 7.65 -16.86 -3.54
CA GLY A 50 8.36 -18.08 -3.88
C GLY A 50 7.49 -19.31 -3.63
N THR A 51 8.03 -20.50 -3.89
CA THR A 51 7.37 -21.74 -3.50
C THR A 51 7.29 -21.83 -1.97
N VAL A 52 6.35 -22.61 -1.42
CA VAL A 52 6.28 -22.87 0.04
C VAL A 52 7.63 -23.34 0.61
N GLN A 53 8.35 -24.16 -0.14
CA GLN A 53 9.67 -24.66 0.26
C GLN A 53 10.70 -23.53 0.36
N ASP A 54 10.79 -22.71 -0.70
CA ASP A 54 11.75 -21.60 -0.76
C ASP A 54 11.44 -20.51 0.27
N THR A 55 10.16 -20.18 0.47
CA THR A 55 9.72 -19.20 1.46
C THR A 55 9.97 -19.68 2.88
N ASN A 56 9.77 -20.96 3.17
CA ASN A 56 10.13 -21.54 4.47
C ASN A 56 11.64 -21.48 4.72
N ALA A 57 12.46 -21.88 3.75
CA ALA A 57 13.91 -21.77 3.86
C ALA A 57 14.38 -20.33 4.10
N TYR A 58 13.74 -19.36 3.42
CA TYR A 58 14.01 -17.94 3.65
C TYR A 58 13.60 -17.47 5.05
N MET A 59 12.42 -17.88 5.54
CA MET A 59 11.99 -17.56 6.90
C MET A 59 12.95 -18.14 7.94
N ASP A 60 13.43 -19.36 7.74
CA ASP A 60 14.39 -20.01 8.65
C ASP A 60 15.75 -19.31 8.61
N MET A 61 16.25 -18.95 7.43
CA MET A 61 17.46 -18.13 7.28
C MET A 61 17.35 -16.82 8.06
N MET A 62 16.21 -16.12 7.96
CA MET A 62 15.97 -14.87 8.66
C MET A 62 15.86 -15.08 10.18
N ARG A 63 15.12 -16.09 10.64
CA ARG A 63 14.95 -16.39 12.07
C ARG A 63 16.23 -16.85 12.76
N ASN A 64 17.14 -17.49 12.02
CA ASN A 64 18.43 -17.94 12.54
C ASN A 64 19.48 -16.80 12.60
N ASN A 65 19.19 -15.63 12.04
CA ASN A 65 20.05 -14.47 12.15
C ASN A 65 19.67 -13.65 13.41
N PRO A 66 20.59 -13.47 14.38
CA PRO A 66 20.32 -12.72 15.61
C PRO A 66 19.83 -11.27 15.38
N LEU A 67 20.17 -10.66 14.25
CA LEU A 67 19.70 -9.31 13.92
C LEU A 67 18.18 -9.22 13.76
N PHE A 68 17.52 -10.34 13.43
CA PHE A 68 16.09 -10.41 13.14
C PHE A 68 15.32 -11.26 14.17
N GLU A 69 15.81 -11.32 15.40
CA GLU A 69 15.11 -11.98 16.49
C GLU A 69 13.69 -11.42 16.63
N GLY A 70 12.68 -12.30 16.60
CA GLY A 70 11.28 -11.90 16.68
C GLY A 70 10.67 -11.35 15.38
N ILE A 71 11.35 -11.47 14.23
CA ILE A 71 10.77 -11.10 12.93
C ILE A 71 9.47 -11.87 12.65
N VAL A 72 8.44 -11.13 12.25
CA VAL A 72 7.12 -11.67 11.93
C VAL A 72 6.90 -11.66 10.41
N PHE A 73 6.54 -12.82 9.87
CA PHE A 73 6.15 -12.98 8.47
C PHE A 73 4.64 -13.09 8.35
N LYS A 74 4.04 -12.21 7.55
CA LYS A 74 2.65 -12.32 7.11
C LYS A 74 2.63 -13.09 5.80
N ILE A 75 1.89 -14.19 5.76
CA ILE A 75 1.92 -15.16 4.65
C ILE A 75 0.58 -15.15 3.92
N ASP A 76 0.58 -14.78 2.64
CA ASP A 76 -0.57 -14.96 1.74
C ASP A 76 -0.32 -16.12 0.79
N GLU A 77 -1.36 -16.87 0.45
CA GLU A 77 -1.29 -17.81 -0.66
C GLU A 77 -1.22 -17.07 -2.01
N ALA A 78 -0.53 -17.66 -2.98
CA ALA A 78 -0.48 -17.16 -4.35
C ALA A 78 -0.44 -18.31 -5.36
N GLU A 79 -0.92 -18.05 -6.56
CA GLU A 79 -0.88 -19.02 -7.67
C GLU A 79 0.52 -19.14 -8.31
N GLY A 80 1.36 -18.12 -8.10
CA GLY A 80 2.73 -18.05 -8.61
C GLY A 80 3.50 -16.91 -7.95
N HIS A 81 4.61 -16.49 -8.55
CA HIS A 81 5.30 -15.29 -8.10
C HIS A 81 4.42 -14.05 -8.28
N ALA A 82 4.38 -13.19 -7.26
CA ALA A 82 3.70 -11.89 -7.31
C ALA A 82 4.61 -10.77 -7.89
N PHE A 83 5.84 -11.10 -8.28
CA PHE A 83 6.82 -10.15 -8.79
C PHE A 83 7.54 -10.69 -10.00
N LYS A 84 7.82 -9.83 -10.99
CA LYS A 84 8.61 -10.19 -12.17
C LYS A 84 10.07 -10.55 -11.88
N LYS A 85 10.67 -9.88 -10.88
CA LYS A 85 12.09 -10.03 -10.52
C LYS A 85 12.36 -9.67 -9.07
N MET A 86 13.47 -10.18 -8.52
CA MET A 86 13.97 -9.78 -7.21
C MET A 86 14.68 -8.42 -7.27
N LYS A 87 14.43 -7.59 -6.26
CA LYS A 87 15.16 -6.35 -5.99
C LYS A 87 15.43 -6.27 -4.49
N CYS A 88 16.68 -6.07 -4.10
CA CYS A 88 17.07 -5.60 -2.78
C CYS A 88 17.69 -4.22 -2.98
N ARG A 89 17.32 -3.23 -2.17
CA ARG A 89 17.79 -1.86 -2.36
C ARG A 89 18.12 -1.22 -1.02
N LEU A 90 19.34 -0.68 -0.93
CA LEU A 90 19.71 0.26 0.11
C LEU A 90 18.83 1.51 0.01
N ARG A 91 18.34 1.98 1.16
CA ARG A 91 17.59 3.23 1.33
C ARG A 91 18.09 3.95 2.58
N PRO A 92 17.96 5.28 2.63
CA PRO A 92 18.20 6.03 3.87
C PRO A 92 17.30 5.55 5.02
N GLU A 93 16.04 5.26 4.70
CA GLU A 93 15.01 4.81 5.63
C GLU A 93 14.17 3.70 4.98
N LEU A 94 13.63 2.79 5.80
CA LEU A 94 12.68 1.77 5.39
C LEU A 94 11.35 2.38 4.94
N VAL A 95 10.98 3.49 5.58
CA VAL A 95 9.80 4.27 5.27
C VAL A 95 10.16 5.74 5.43
N ASN A 96 10.12 6.49 4.32
CA ASN A 96 10.52 7.89 4.31
C ASN A 96 9.37 8.78 4.81
N LEU A 97 9.54 9.38 6.00
CA LEU A 97 8.67 10.43 6.53
C LEU A 97 9.21 11.85 6.29
N SER A 98 10.46 11.99 5.83
CA SER A 98 11.14 13.28 5.60
C SER A 98 11.04 14.24 6.81
N LEU A 99 11.17 13.71 8.02
CA LEU A 99 11.24 14.50 9.25
C LEU A 99 12.64 15.12 9.40
N GLU A 100 12.71 16.34 9.93
CA GLU A 100 13.98 16.98 10.31
C GLU A 100 14.68 16.17 11.41
N ASP A 101 13.92 15.83 12.45
CA ASP A 101 14.30 14.88 13.51
C ASP A 101 13.51 13.59 13.35
N ASP A 102 14.18 12.53 12.89
CA ASP A 102 13.56 11.22 12.70
C ASP A 102 13.00 10.65 14.02
N VAL A 103 12.08 9.70 13.92
CA VAL A 103 11.46 9.02 15.05
C VAL A 103 11.98 7.59 15.11
N ASN A 104 12.61 7.24 16.23
CA ASN A 104 12.99 5.86 16.51
C ASN A 104 11.76 5.10 17.08
N PRO A 105 11.16 4.15 16.33
CA PRO A 105 9.99 3.41 16.79
C PRO A 105 10.27 2.52 18.00
N LYS A 106 11.55 2.22 18.30
CA LYS A 106 11.95 1.48 19.51
C LYS A 106 11.91 2.32 20.78
N GLU A 107 11.91 3.65 20.65
CA GLU A 107 11.88 4.59 21.78
C GLU A 107 10.51 5.20 21.97
N ILE A 108 9.84 5.60 20.88
CA ILE A 108 8.50 6.19 20.91
C ILE A 108 7.64 5.66 19.79
N THR A 109 6.49 5.09 20.17
CA THR A 109 5.47 4.64 19.24
C THR A 109 4.09 4.66 19.90
N GLY A 110 3.04 4.55 19.09
CA GLY A 110 1.65 4.44 19.53
C GLY A 110 1.38 3.10 20.19
N ARG A 111 0.34 3.04 21.01
CA ARG A 111 -0.09 1.79 21.66
C ARG A 111 -0.51 0.77 20.60
N TYR A 112 0.07 -0.41 20.65
CA TYR A 112 -0.30 -1.50 19.76
C TYR A 112 -1.68 -2.03 20.13
N LEU A 113 -2.57 -2.05 19.15
CA LEU A 113 -3.90 -2.65 19.24
C LEU A 113 -3.91 -3.94 18.43
N SER A 114 -4.33 -5.03 19.05
CA SER A 114 -4.72 -6.23 18.30
C SER A 114 -5.88 -5.89 17.35
N PRO A 115 -6.11 -6.69 16.30
CA PRO A 115 -7.23 -6.46 15.41
C PRO A 115 -8.60 -6.35 16.10
N ALA A 116 -8.85 -7.18 17.11
CA ALA A 116 -10.09 -7.13 17.88
C ALA A 116 -10.23 -5.84 18.69
N GLU A 117 -9.17 -5.41 19.39
CA GLU A 117 -9.16 -4.14 20.14
C GLU A 117 -9.28 -2.94 19.21
N PHE A 118 -8.61 -2.96 18.05
CA PHE A 118 -8.73 -1.90 17.04
C PHE A 118 -10.16 -1.80 16.51
N MET A 119 -10.81 -2.94 16.26
CA MET A 119 -12.21 -2.99 15.83
C MET A 119 -13.16 -2.40 16.87
N GLU A 120 -12.92 -2.67 18.15
CA GLU A 120 -13.71 -2.08 19.24
C GLU A 120 -13.46 -0.58 19.39
N GLU A 121 -12.19 -0.16 19.43
CA GLU A 121 -11.84 1.25 19.67
C GLU A 121 -12.25 2.17 18.52
N MET A 122 -12.17 1.72 17.26
CA MET A 122 -12.56 2.55 16.12
C MET A 122 -14.05 2.93 16.08
N GLN A 123 -14.89 2.23 16.83
CA GLN A 123 -16.34 2.47 16.90
C GLN A 123 -16.72 3.49 17.98
N ARG A 124 -15.76 3.99 18.75
CA ARG A 124 -16.02 4.96 19.82
C ARG A 124 -16.19 6.38 19.26
N GLU A 125 -17.13 7.15 19.80
CA GLU A 125 -17.38 8.54 19.37
C GLU A 125 -16.22 9.51 19.65
N ASP A 126 -15.38 9.19 20.64
CA ASP A 126 -14.18 9.95 21.02
C ASP A 126 -12.94 9.57 20.22
N THR A 127 -13.08 8.72 19.19
CA THR A 127 -11.97 8.15 18.43
C THR A 127 -12.07 8.54 16.96
N VAL A 128 -10.93 8.91 16.37
CA VAL A 128 -10.76 9.10 14.93
C VAL A 128 -9.79 8.07 14.39
N VAL A 129 -10.12 7.51 13.24
CA VAL A 129 -9.23 6.58 12.53
C VAL A 129 -8.56 7.34 11.40
N LEU A 130 -7.23 7.34 11.37
CA LEU A 130 -6.42 8.02 10.37
C LEU A 130 -5.75 6.99 9.46
N ASP A 131 -6.09 7.01 8.17
CA ASP A 131 -5.38 6.23 7.17
C ASP A 131 -4.04 6.90 6.86
N VAL A 132 -2.94 6.23 7.15
CA VAL A 132 -1.59 6.78 6.90
C VAL A 132 -1.02 6.28 5.57
N ARG A 133 -1.87 5.79 4.68
CA ARG A 133 -1.51 5.36 3.33
C ARG A 133 -1.66 6.50 2.31
N ASN A 134 -1.16 6.28 1.10
CA ASN A 134 -1.32 7.26 0.03
C ASN A 134 -2.78 7.28 -0.48
N THR A 135 -3.20 8.37 -1.12
CA THR A 135 -4.55 8.57 -1.68
C THR A 135 -5.04 7.37 -2.50
N TYR A 136 -4.24 6.87 -3.44
CA TYR A 136 -4.61 5.71 -4.26
C TYR A 136 -4.75 4.41 -3.46
N GLU A 137 -4.20 4.29 -2.26
CA GLU A 137 -4.42 3.10 -1.42
C GLU A 137 -5.76 3.19 -0.68
N TYR A 138 -6.13 4.40 -0.27
CA TYR A 138 -7.43 4.70 0.37
C TYR A 138 -8.58 4.55 -0.62
N ASP A 139 -8.41 5.06 -1.84
CA ASP A 139 -9.50 5.19 -2.83
C ASP A 139 -10.09 3.84 -3.24
N VAL A 140 -9.33 2.74 -3.15
CA VAL A 140 -9.83 1.40 -3.47
C VAL A 140 -10.39 0.64 -2.26
N GLY A 141 -10.05 1.06 -1.06
CA GLY A 141 -10.57 0.46 0.16
C GLY A 141 -9.92 1.04 1.41
N HIS A 142 -10.69 1.16 2.47
CA HIS A 142 -10.34 1.80 3.74
C HIS A 142 -11.29 1.34 4.86
N PHE A 143 -10.91 1.61 6.11
CA PHE A 143 -11.83 1.42 7.23
C PHE A 143 -12.97 2.43 7.16
N ARG A 144 -14.20 1.96 7.42
CA ARG A 144 -15.41 2.80 7.42
C ARG A 144 -15.25 3.97 8.38
N GLY A 145 -15.44 5.19 7.87
CA GLY A 145 -15.29 6.41 8.65
C GLY A 145 -13.84 6.86 8.89
N ALA A 146 -12.84 6.20 8.29
CA ALA A 146 -11.46 6.66 8.37
C ALA A 146 -11.27 8.01 7.67
N ILE A 147 -10.43 8.85 8.27
CA ILE A 147 -9.97 10.10 7.68
C ILE A 147 -9.00 9.76 6.54
N ARG A 148 -9.25 10.35 5.37
CA ARG A 148 -8.39 10.31 4.17
C ARG A 148 -7.50 11.55 4.12
N PRO A 149 -6.19 11.45 4.38
CA PRO A 149 -5.28 12.55 4.11
C PRO A 149 -5.21 12.84 2.61
N GLU A 150 -5.21 14.11 2.23
CA GLU A 150 -5.05 14.54 0.84
C GLU A 150 -3.56 14.57 0.45
N VAL A 151 -2.91 13.41 0.56
CA VAL A 151 -1.46 13.26 0.34
C VAL A 151 -1.14 12.14 -0.65
N GLU A 152 -0.45 12.51 -1.72
CA GLU A 152 0.01 11.56 -2.73
C GLU A 152 1.19 10.71 -2.23
N THR A 153 1.95 11.24 -1.27
CA THR A 153 3.09 10.54 -0.67
C THR A 153 3.08 10.64 0.86
N PHE A 154 3.38 9.52 1.52
CA PHE A 154 3.41 9.39 2.99
C PHE A 154 4.28 10.43 3.72
N ARG A 155 5.36 10.90 3.11
CA ARG A 155 6.21 11.97 3.68
C ARG A 155 5.49 13.31 3.82
N ASP A 156 4.38 13.52 3.12
CA ASP A 156 3.59 14.75 3.18
C ASP A 156 2.52 14.66 4.29
N THR A 157 2.27 13.47 4.84
CA THR A 157 1.26 13.25 5.90
C THR A 157 1.51 14.07 7.16
N PRO A 158 2.75 14.25 7.67
CA PRO A 158 3.01 15.13 8.82
C PRO A 158 2.55 16.58 8.62
N ALA A 159 2.81 17.15 7.44
CA ALA A 159 2.40 18.50 7.11
C ALA A 159 0.86 18.60 7.01
N TRP A 160 0.22 17.61 6.41
CA TRP A 160 -1.24 17.54 6.33
C TRP A 160 -1.88 17.47 7.73
N VAL A 161 -1.35 16.64 8.64
CA VAL A 161 -1.85 16.57 10.02
C VAL A 161 -1.70 17.90 10.76
N ARG A 162 -0.56 18.58 10.63
CA ARG A 162 -0.38 19.91 11.25
C ARG A 162 -1.38 20.93 10.73
N ALA A 163 -1.71 20.88 9.44
CA ALA A 163 -2.67 21.78 8.81
C ALA A 163 -4.13 21.47 9.14
N ASN A 164 -4.43 20.25 9.60
CA ASN A 164 -5.77 19.78 9.96
C ASN A 164 -5.83 19.33 11.44
N ARG A 165 -5.10 20.03 12.32
CA ARG A 165 -4.91 19.62 13.72
C ARG A 165 -6.22 19.53 14.48
N GLU A 166 -7.17 20.40 14.14
CA GLU A 166 -8.52 20.48 14.70
C GLU A 166 -9.32 19.18 14.56
N LEU A 167 -9.00 18.33 13.57
CA LEU A 167 -9.63 17.02 13.41
C LEU A 167 -9.29 16.05 14.56
N PHE A 168 -8.22 16.32 15.30
CA PHE A 168 -7.67 15.43 16.32
C PHE A 168 -7.83 15.98 17.75
N GLU A 169 -8.28 17.23 17.92
CA GLU A 169 -8.41 17.87 19.22
C GLU A 169 -9.45 17.16 20.10
N GLY A 170 -9.07 16.77 21.31
CA GLY A 170 -9.93 16.03 22.23
C GLY A 170 -10.30 14.61 21.76
N LYS A 171 -9.62 14.08 20.74
CA LYS A 171 -9.88 12.76 20.18
C LYS A 171 -8.71 11.80 20.42
N ARG A 172 -9.03 10.51 20.51
CA ARG A 172 -8.05 9.43 20.37
C ARG A 172 -7.78 9.21 18.89
N VAL A 173 -6.53 8.96 18.52
CA VAL A 173 -6.13 8.78 17.12
C VAL A 173 -5.67 7.35 16.91
N LEU A 174 -6.38 6.61 16.08
CA LEU A 174 -5.97 5.27 15.65
C LEU A 174 -5.38 5.34 14.25
N THR A 175 -4.16 4.84 14.10
CA THR A 175 -3.48 4.80 12.80
C THR A 175 -3.40 3.39 12.26
N TYR A 176 -3.47 3.25 10.92
CA TYR A 176 -3.30 1.96 10.27
C TYR A 176 -2.65 2.11 8.89
N CYS A 177 -2.00 1.05 8.44
CA CYS A 177 -1.53 0.91 7.07
C CYS A 177 -1.53 -0.57 6.67
N THR A 178 -1.08 -0.88 5.45
CA THR A 178 -1.07 -2.24 4.87
C THR A 178 -0.50 -3.29 5.82
N GLY A 179 0.74 -3.07 6.29
CA GLY A 179 1.50 -4.05 7.05
C GLY A 179 1.97 -3.57 8.41
N GLY A 180 1.66 -2.35 8.84
CA GLY A 180 2.07 -1.78 10.15
C GLY A 180 3.29 -0.85 10.10
N ILE A 181 4.27 -1.09 9.21
CA ILE A 181 5.57 -0.39 9.24
C ILE A 181 5.51 1.15 9.23
N ARG A 182 4.54 1.75 8.53
CA ARG A 182 4.34 3.23 8.51
C ARG A 182 3.90 3.75 9.88
N CYS A 183 3.02 3.01 10.54
CA CYS A 183 2.44 3.39 11.83
C CYS A 183 3.50 3.39 12.93
N GLU A 184 4.52 2.54 12.84
CA GLU A 184 5.61 2.43 13.82
C GLU A 184 6.26 3.80 14.10
N LYS A 185 6.71 4.49 13.03
CA LYS A 185 7.27 5.83 13.13
C LYS A 185 6.20 6.91 13.28
N PHE A 186 5.13 6.83 12.48
CA PHE A 186 4.16 7.93 12.39
C PHE A 186 3.35 8.12 13.68
N SER A 187 2.96 7.03 14.36
CA SER A 187 2.28 7.13 15.65
C SER A 187 3.21 7.68 16.74
N GLY A 188 4.51 7.37 16.70
CA GLY A 188 5.52 8.00 17.56
C GLY A 188 5.64 9.50 17.30
N TRP A 189 5.62 9.91 16.02
CA TRP A 189 5.59 11.32 15.62
C TRP A 189 4.34 12.04 16.16
N LEU A 190 3.14 11.47 16.01
CA LEU A 190 1.90 12.05 16.55
C LEU A 190 1.99 12.30 18.06
N LYS A 191 2.52 11.33 18.82
CA LYS A 191 2.73 11.47 20.27
C LYS A 191 3.71 12.59 20.60
N ARG A 192 4.82 12.69 19.87
CA ARG A 192 5.83 13.74 20.06
C ARG A 192 5.27 15.13 19.82
N GLU A 193 4.40 15.28 18.83
CA GLU A 193 3.76 16.56 18.48
C GLU A 193 2.54 16.90 19.37
N GLY A 194 2.11 15.98 20.23
CA GLY A 194 0.88 16.14 21.03
C GLY A 194 -0.36 16.23 20.14
N ILE A 195 -0.47 15.35 19.15
CA ILE A 195 -1.66 15.20 18.29
C ILE A 195 -2.53 14.09 18.85
N GLY A 196 -3.75 14.45 19.24
CA GLY A 196 -4.68 13.54 19.92
C GLY A 196 -4.39 13.40 21.43
N GLU A 197 -5.40 12.95 22.16
CA GLU A 197 -5.32 12.66 23.60
C GLU A 197 -4.61 11.32 23.87
N ASP A 198 -4.82 10.34 22.99
CA ASP A 198 -4.13 9.04 22.97
C ASP A 198 -3.87 8.64 21.52
N VAL A 199 -2.78 7.91 21.27
CA VAL A 199 -2.39 7.46 19.93
C VAL A 199 -2.22 5.95 19.93
N GLY A 200 -3.09 5.27 19.20
CA GLY A 200 -3.06 3.84 18.95
C GLY A 200 -2.67 3.49 17.51
N GLN A 201 -2.24 2.26 17.29
CA GLN A 201 -1.95 1.73 15.96
C GLN A 201 -2.39 0.28 15.80
N LEU A 202 -2.87 -0.07 14.61
CA LEU A 202 -3.22 -1.44 14.27
C LEU A 202 -1.96 -2.32 14.17
N HIS A 203 -1.77 -3.20 15.14
CA HIS A 203 -0.63 -4.09 15.19
C HIS A 203 -0.67 -5.11 14.05
N GLY A 204 0.39 -5.16 13.25
CA GLY A 204 0.47 -6.00 12.05
C GLY A 204 -0.24 -5.42 10.81
N GLY A 205 -0.97 -4.31 10.94
CA GLY A 205 -1.67 -3.64 9.84
C GLY A 205 -2.89 -4.41 9.31
N ILE A 206 -3.44 -3.89 8.21
CA ILE A 206 -4.66 -4.40 7.56
C ILE A 206 -4.53 -5.90 7.21
N VAL A 207 -3.34 -6.34 6.78
CA VAL A 207 -3.08 -7.75 6.45
C VAL A 207 -3.33 -8.68 7.64
N THR A 208 -2.91 -8.29 8.84
CA THR A 208 -3.16 -9.08 10.06
C THR A 208 -4.62 -8.98 10.46
N TYR A 209 -5.22 -7.79 10.34
CA TYR A 209 -6.64 -7.56 10.67
C TYR A 209 -7.61 -8.42 9.85
N GLY A 210 -7.35 -8.56 8.54
CA GLY A 210 -8.16 -9.40 7.65
C GLY A 210 -8.13 -10.88 8.03
N LYS A 211 -7.07 -11.36 8.68
CA LYS A 211 -6.87 -12.78 9.05
C LYS A 211 -7.22 -13.10 10.50
N ASP A 212 -7.52 -12.09 11.29
CA ASP A 212 -7.86 -12.27 12.69
C ASP A 212 -9.19 -13.03 12.84
N PRO A 213 -9.27 -14.03 13.74
CA PRO A 213 -10.46 -14.87 13.88
C PRO A 213 -11.68 -14.13 14.45
N VAL A 214 -11.48 -12.97 15.11
CA VAL A 214 -12.54 -12.14 15.67
C VAL A 214 -12.90 -11.03 14.68
N ALA A 215 -11.91 -10.23 14.26
CA ALA A 215 -12.16 -9.09 13.40
C ALA A 215 -12.61 -9.51 12.00
N LYS A 216 -12.00 -10.55 11.41
CA LYS A 216 -12.33 -11.11 10.09
C LYS A 216 -12.42 -10.06 8.97
N GLY A 217 -11.67 -8.97 9.10
CA GLY A 217 -11.73 -7.85 8.16
C GLY A 217 -13.01 -7.01 8.20
N GLN A 218 -13.89 -7.17 9.20
CA GLN A 218 -15.11 -6.36 9.35
C GLN A 218 -14.79 -4.86 9.42
N LEU A 219 -15.73 -4.02 8.97
CA LEU A 219 -15.59 -2.56 8.87
C LEU A 219 -14.53 -2.07 7.87
N TRP A 220 -13.82 -2.98 7.20
CA TRP A 220 -13.07 -2.66 6.00
C TRP A 220 -14.02 -2.68 4.79
N ASP A 221 -14.12 -1.55 4.09
CA ASP A 221 -14.85 -1.44 2.84
C ASP A 221 -13.84 -1.39 1.68
N GLY A 222 -14.15 -2.07 0.57
CA GLY A 222 -13.34 -2.14 -0.64
C GLY A 222 -12.24 -3.22 -0.62
N GLN A 223 -11.24 -3.06 -1.47
CA GLN A 223 -10.06 -3.94 -1.53
C GLN A 223 -8.83 -3.26 -0.94
N MET A 224 -7.85 -4.03 -0.45
CA MET A 224 -6.59 -3.46 0.01
C MET A 224 -5.55 -3.44 -1.09
N TYR A 225 -5.00 -2.26 -1.38
CA TYR A 225 -3.89 -2.11 -2.29
C TYR A 225 -2.61 -2.83 -1.81
N VAL A 226 -1.94 -3.55 -2.70
CA VAL A 226 -0.64 -4.21 -2.47
C VAL A 226 0.39 -3.83 -3.53
N PHE A 227 1.67 -3.82 -3.14
CA PHE A 227 2.77 -3.29 -3.95
C PHE A 227 3.42 -4.34 -4.87
N ASP A 228 2.60 -5.24 -5.41
CA ASP A 228 3.00 -6.37 -6.24
C ASP A 228 2.00 -6.57 -7.41
N GLU A 229 2.16 -7.63 -8.20
CA GLU A 229 1.34 -7.84 -9.41
C GLU A 229 -0.13 -8.15 -9.14
N ARG A 230 -0.52 -8.46 -7.89
CA ARG A 230 -1.92 -8.63 -7.51
C ARG A 230 -2.68 -7.29 -7.51
N ILE A 231 -1.97 -6.18 -7.28
CA ILE A 231 -2.47 -4.80 -7.17
C ILE A 231 -3.44 -4.58 -6.00
N THR A 232 -4.45 -5.42 -5.84
CA THR A 232 -5.42 -5.41 -4.74
C THR A 232 -5.67 -6.81 -4.23
N VAL A 233 -6.06 -6.92 -2.95
CA VAL A 233 -6.46 -8.19 -2.32
C VAL A 233 -7.68 -7.97 -1.40
N PRO A 234 -8.55 -8.99 -1.26
CA PRO A 234 -9.70 -8.90 -0.35
C PRO A 234 -9.24 -8.97 1.11
N ILE A 235 -9.96 -8.26 1.99
CA ILE A 235 -9.68 -8.21 3.43
C ILE A 235 -10.89 -8.65 4.24
N ASN A 236 -12.05 -8.06 3.96
CA ASN A 236 -13.29 -8.35 4.67
C ASN A 236 -13.82 -9.72 4.24
N GLN A 237 -13.95 -10.63 5.20
CA GLN A 237 -14.45 -11.99 4.98
C GLN A 237 -15.95 -12.13 5.29
N VAL A 238 -16.60 -11.05 5.71
CA VAL A 238 -18.00 -11.03 6.15
C VAL A 238 -18.90 -10.36 5.12
N GLU A 239 -18.47 -9.21 4.59
CA GLU A 239 -19.18 -8.47 3.55
C GLU A 239 -18.20 -7.87 2.53
N HIS A 240 -18.70 -7.53 1.35
CA HIS A 240 -17.93 -6.81 0.32
C HIS A 240 -18.68 -5.55 -0.10
N VAL A 241 -18.17 -4.39 0.32
CA VAL A 241 -18.73 -3.07 0.00
C VAL A 241 -17.76 -2.35 -0.92
N VAL A 242 -18.18 -2.00 -2.13
CA VAL A 242 -17.33 -1.27 -3.07
C VAL A 242 -17.35 0.23 -2.74
N VAL A 243 -16.19 0.78 -2.39
CA VAL A 243 -16.00 2.22 -2.13
C VAL A 243 -15.24 2.94 -3.24
N GLY A 244 -14.48 2.18 -4.04
CA GLY A 244 -13.76 2.71 -5.18
C GLY A 244 -14.71 3.19 -6.26
N LYS A 245 -14.28 4.23 -6.97
CA LYS A 245 -15.06 4.89 -8.02
C LYS A 245 -14.25 4.94 -9.29
N ASP A 246 -14.88 4.58 -10.39
CA ASP A 246 -14.31 4.71 -11.72
C ASP A 246 -13.97 6.19 -11.96
N HIS A 247 -12.75 6.41 -12.44
CA HIS A 247 -12.17 7.74 -12.65
C HIS A 247 -12.96 8.58 -13.67
N TYR A 248 -13.68 7.94 -14.58
CA TYR A 248 -14.35 8.64 -15.70
C TYR A 248 -15.82 8.94 -15.42
N ASP A 249 -16.55 8.03 -14.79
CA ASP A 249 -18.00 8.16 -14.59
C ASP A 249 -18.47 8.03 -13.13
N GLY A 250 -17.55 7.76 -12.20
CA GLY A 250 -17.85 7.65 -10.78
C GLY A 250 -18.60 6.39 -10.36
N THR A 251 -18.85 5.45 -11.29
CA THR A 251 -19.50 4.17 -10.96
C THR A 251 -18.62 3.31 -10.04
N PRO A 252 -19.20 2.40 -9.22
CA PRO A 252 -18.41 1.55 -8.33
C PRO A 252 -17.34 0.75 -9.09
N CYS A 253 -16.07 0.85 -8.68
CA CYS A 253 -14.96 0.20 -9.36
C CYS A 253 -13.77 -0.04 -8.42
N GLU A 254 -13.16 -1.22 -8.49
CA GLU A 254 -11.99 -1.60 -7.68
C GLU A 254 -10.79 -2.04 -8.53
N ARG A 255 -10.91 -1.88 -9.85
CA ARG A 255 -9.91 -2.30 -10.82
C ARG A 255 -8.98 -1.14 -11.13
N TYR A 256 -7.72 -1.27 -10.75
CA TYR A 256 -6.68 -0.32 -11.14
C TYR A 256 -6.16 -0.56 -12.54
N ILE A 257 -5.94 0.53 -13.25
CA ILE A 257 -5.12 0.59 -14.45
C ILE A 257 -4.02 1.63 -14.30
N LYS A 258 -2.95 1.47 -15.08
CA LYS A 258 -1.96 2.53 -15.31
C LYS A 258 -2.33 3.29 -16.55
N CYS A 259 -2.34 4.61 -16.45
CA CYS A 259 -2.51 5.50 -17.60
C CYS A 259 -1.58 5.05 -18.74
N ALA A 260 -2.17 4.91 -19.92
CA ALA A 260 -1.51 4.41 -21.11
C ALA A 260 -0.43 5.35 -21.64
N ASN A 261 -0.47 6.64 -21.26
CA ASN A 261 0.60 7.58 -21.51
C ASN A 261 1.85 7.18 -20.69
N PRO A 262 2.98 6.85 -21.37
CA PRO A 262 4.18 6.37 -20.70
C PRO A 262 4.88 7.39 -19.80
N GLU A 263 4.57 8.68 -19.96
CA GLU A 263 5.14 9.77 -19.18
C GLU A 263 4.27 10.08 -17.96
N CYS A 264 2.96 9.85 -18.06
CA CYS A 264 2.01 10.07 -16.96
C CYS A 264 2.09 8.98 -15.88
N ASN A 265 1.91 7.71 -16.24
CA ASN A 265 1.89 6.56 -15.31
C ASN A 265 0.91 6.66 -14.12
N LYS A 266 -0.06 7.59 -14.12
CA LYS A 266 -1.06 7.72 -13.05
C LYS A 266 -1.81 6.40 -12.86
N HIS A 267 -2.05 6.01 -11.61
CA HIS A 267 -2.91 4.88 -11.27
C HIS A 267 -4.34 5.39 -11.09
N ILE A 268 -5.28 4.81 -11.83
CA ILE A 268 -6.69 5.20 -11.77
C ILE A 268 -7.55 3.94 -11.68
N LEU A 269 -8.69 4.05 -11.00
CA LEU A 269 -9.72 3.03 -11.01
C LEU A 269 -10.52 3.16 -12.32
N ALA A 270 -10.60 2.08 -13.09
CA ALA A 270 -11.33 2.08 -14.35
C ALA A 270 -11.85 0.68 -14.68
N SER A 271 -13.14 0.62 -15.00
CA SER A 271 -13.76 -0.55 -15.62
C SER A 271 -13.09 -0.88 -16.95
N GLU A 272 -13.21 -2.12 -17.41
CA GLU A 272 -12.67 -2.51 -18.72
C GLU A 272 -13.33 -1.72 -19.86
N GLU A 273 -14.63 -1.44 -19.71
CA GLU A 273 -15.38 -0.61 -20.64
C GLU A 273 -14.84 0.82 -20.70
N ASN A 274 -14.62 1.47 -19.55
CA ASN A 274 -14.09 2.84 -19.54
C ASN A 274 -12.61 2.90 -19.94
N GLU A 275 -11.80 1.90 -19.62
CA GLU A 275 -10.44 1.79 -20.13
C GLU A 275 -10.44 1.75 -21.66
N ALA A 276 -11.29 0.92 -22.27
CA ALA A 276 -11.41 0.84 -23.73
C ALA A 276 -11.91 2.15 -24.33
N LYS A 277 -12.98 2.73 -23.75
CA LYS A 277 -13.57 4.00 -24.19
C LYS A 277 -12.56 5.15 -24.19
N HIS A 278 -11.58 5.14 -23.29
CA HIS A 278 -10.58 6.21 -23.12
C HIS A 278 -9.19 5.81 -23.62
N LEU A 279 -9.06 4.69 -24.35
CA LEU A 279 -7.78 4.16 -24.84
C LEU A 279 -6.72 4.08 -23.71
N GLY A 280 -7.17 3.74 -22.50
CA GLY A 280 -6.38 3.67 -21.27
C GLY A 280 -5.78 4.99 -20.78
N GLY A 281 -6.11 6.14 -21.37
CA GLY A 281 -5.59 7.45 -20.97
C GLY A 281 -6.42 8.09 -19.86
N CYS A 282 -5.80 8.58 -18.77
CA CYS A 282 -6.51 9.23 -17.67
C CYS A 282 -7.12 10.60 -18.02
N SER A 283 -6.83 11.12 -19.21
CA SER A 283 -7.34 12.35 -19.80
C SER A 283 -7.30 12.21 -21.32
N LEU A 284 -8.02 13.10 -22.03
CA LEU A 284 -7.95 13.17 -23.49
C LEU A 284 -6.51 13.33 -24.00
N GLU A 285 -5.73 14.23 -23.40
CA GLU A 285 -4.32 14.44 -23.74
C GLU A 285 -3.49 13.16 -23.57
N CYS A 286 -3.74 12.40 -22.50
CA CYS A 286 -3.04 11.13 -22.30
C CYS A 286 -3.48 10.06 -23.30
N ALA A 287 -4.75 10.03 -23.69
CA ALA A 287 -5.26 9.10 -24.69
C ALA A 287 -4.60 9.36 -26.07
N LYS A 288 -4.40 10.63 -26.43
CA LYS A 288 -3.76 11.10 -27.68
C LYS A 288 -2.25 10.88 -27.76
N HIS A 289 -1.61 10.46 -26.67
CA HIS A 289 -0.15 10.36 -26.64
C HIS A 289 0.37 9.40 -27.74
N PRO A 290 1.37 9.77 -28.55
CA PRO A 290 1.81 8.99 -29.72
C PRO A 290 2.37 7.61 -29.36
N ARG A 291 2.85 7.44 -28.12
CA ARG A 291 3.31 6.15 -27.57
C ARG A 291 2.30 5.52 -26.60
N ASN A 292 1.00 5.66 -26.87
CA ASN A 292 -0.06 5.10 -26.03
C ASN A 292 0.10 3.57 -25.88
N ARG A 293 0.31 3.12 -24.63
CA ARG A 293 0.57 1.72 -24.32
C ARG A 293 -0.64 0.81 -24.49
N TYR A 294 -1.86 1.33 -24.36
CA TYR A 294 -3.09 0.55 -24.54
C TYR A 294 -3.24 0.16 -26.01
N ILE A 295 -3.10 1.14 -26.91
CA ILE A 295 -3.11 0.92 -28.36
C ILE A 295 -2.07 -0.13 -28.76
N ALA A 296 -0.82 0.04 -28.31
CA ALA A 296 0.27 -0.87 -28.62
C ALA A 296 0.06 -2.29 -28.02
N LYS A 297 -0.45 -2.38 -26.78
CA LYS A 297 -0.69 -3.66 -26.11
C LYS A 297 -1.80 -4.47 -26.79
N HIS A 298 -2.82 -3.80 -27.32
CA HIS A 298 -3.99 -4.43 -27.93
C HIS A 298 -3.91 -4.51 -29.46
N ASN A 299 -2.82 -4.03 -30.08
CA ASN A 299 -2.63 -3.99 -31.53
C ASN A 299 -3.84 -3.39 -32.28
N LEU A 300 -4.38 -2.28 -31.77
CA LEU A 300 -5.54 -1.62 -32.35
C LEU A 300 -5.21 -1.01 -33.73
N SER A 301 -6.13 -1.08 -34.69
CA SER A 301 -5.94 -0.48 -36.01
C SER A 301 -6.04 1.04 -35.95
N GLU A 302 -5.42 1.73 -36.90
CA GLU A 302 -5.48 3.19 -36.98
C GLU A 302 -6.92 3.67 -37.15
N GLU A 303 -7.74 2.97 -37.95
CA GLU A 303 -9.14 3.33 -38.17
C GLU A 303 -9.95 3.27 -36.88
N TYR A 304 -9.78 2.20 -36.08
CA TYR A 304 -10.47 2.07 -34.80
C TYR A 304 -10.05 3.15 -33.80
N VAL A 305 -8.74 3.45 -33.75
CA VAL A 305 -8.23 4.51 -32.86
C VAL A 305 -8.80 5.87 -33.23
N ILE A 306 -8.88 6.19 -34.54
CA ILE A 306 -9.49 7.44 -35.01
C ILE A 306 -10.96 7.52 -34.58
N GLU A 307 -11.74 6.46 -34.81
CA GLU A 307 -13.16 6.42 -34.43
C GLU A 307 -13.36 6.65 -32.93
N VAL A 308 -12.61 5.94 -32.07
CA VAL A 308 -12.70 6.12 -30.62
C VAL A 308 -12.26 7.53 -30.20
N MET A 309 -11.23 8.09 -30.84
CA MET A 309 -10.74 9.42 -30.53
C MET A 309 -11.76 10.51 -30.88
N GLU A 310 -12.43 10.41 -32.04
CA GLU A 310 -13.51 11.33 -32.42
C GLU A 310 -14.64 11.29 -31.38
N GLN A 311 -15.05 10.09 -30.94
CA GLN A 311 -16.06 9.96 -29.89
C GLN A 311 -15.61 10.56 -28.55
N LEU A 312 -14.34 10.38 -28.18
CA LEU A 312 -13.77 10.96 -26.97
C LEU A 312 -13.75 12.49 -27.02
N GLU A 313 -13.31 13.07 -28.13
CA GLU A 313 -13.29 14.52 -28.33
C GLU A 313 -14.68 15.13 -28.22
N VAL A 314 -15.71 14.46 -28.76
CA VAL A 314 -17.10 14.90 -28.61
C VAL A 314 -17.54 14.90 -27.15
N ARG A 315 -17.22 13.85 -26.37
CA ARG A 315 -17.60 13.77 -24.94
C ARG A 315 -16.92 14.86 -24.10
N PHE A 316 -15.63 15.12 -24.36
CA PHE A 316 -14.91 16.19 -23.66
C PHE A 316 -15.28 17.59 -24.16
N GLY A 317 -15.61 17.76 -25.44
CA GLY A 317 -15.95 19.03 -26.06
C GLY A 317 -17.40 19.49 -25.85
N THR A 318 -18.30 18.58 -25.46
CA THR A 318 -19.69 18.91 -25.05
C THR A 318 -19.81 19.26 -23.55
N SER A 319 -18.71 19.16 -22.80
CA SER A 319 -18.61 19.58 -21.40
C SER A 319 -18.10 21.02 -21.30
N VAL A 320 -18.90 21.99 -21.79
CA VAL A 320 -18.72 23.44 -21.56
C VAL A 320 -20.02 24.03 -21.03
#